data_AF-A0A956LFB5-F1
#
_entry.id   AF-A0A956LFB5-F1
#
_cell.length_a   1.000
_cell.length_b   1.000
_cell.length_c   1.000
_cell.angle_alpha   90.00
_cell.angle_beta   90.00
_cell.angle_gamma   90.00
#
_symmetry.space_group_name_H-M   'P 1'
#
loop_
_entity.id
_entity.type
_entity.pdbx_description
1 polymer ?
#
loop_
_entity_poly.entity_id
_entity_poly.type
_entity_poly.pdbx_seq_one_letter_code
_entity_poly.pdbx_strand_id
1 'polypeptide(L)'
;MNITRTLSLLAACALATACDGAPEPELDAELSGTELRDGAGQGGPVFNTHLVNLTEVPSLDTLGNAINGVSLGGVEVVFNNNLEPILPGTLKVQNGTVEGVIDDGMGGSLTVSGFDFLKSVWHLDINGSPRDLQISEMEWGEFSGLHAPSDPTNILMLSPDRLVYSFRDLDSPRELHTCPADEFGHRWTILSGDVDVDEDGDLYSIANRVYFACSKGAVGKSFVFGYGHDRPNAPFFDIPTQSTAIDMVRAAYCDDDRSWTITGEMIKIADRDGHNEHGANIQGFESEALWEVGGRPVCVNQIRKNDNGLLAAPLNCGSLTDPDPIPLCGDESLDLFATYQDGYIWTRTPAYQ
;
A
#
# COMPACT_ATOMS: atom_id res chain seq x y z
N MET A 1 61.59 18.12 -26.62
CA MET A 1 61.72 19.36 -25.84
C MET A 1 60.74 19.21 -24.67
N ASN A 2 61.25 18.78 -23.52
CA ASN A 2 60.46 18.42 -22.35
C ASN A 2 60.27 19.66 -21.47
N ILE A 3 59.02 19.98 -21.12
CA ILE A 3 58.73 20.96 -20.07
C ILE A 3 57.86 20.26 -19.02
N THR A 4 58.56 19.77 -18.01
CA THR A 4 58.05 19.39 -16.70
C THR A 4 57.49 20.64 -16.01
N ARG A 5 56.27 20.58 -15.46
CA ARG A 5 55.80 21.58 -14.49
C ARG A 5 55.37 20.93 -13.19
N THR A 6 55.96 21.50 -12.17
CA THR A 6 56.12 21.12 -10.77
C THR A 6 54.83 21.34 -9.98
N LEU A 7 54.47 20.36 -9.15
CA LEU A 7 53.58 20.56 -7.99
C LEU A 7 54.23 21.51 -6.98
N SER A 8 53.45 22.40 -6.38
CA SER A 8 53.82 23.02 -5.10
C SER A 8 52.57 23.16 -4.24
N LEU A 9 52.55 22.34 -3.18
CA LEU A 9 51.72 22.50 -1.99
C LEU A 9 52.14 23.78 -1.26
N LEU A 10 51.16 24.58 -0.81
CA LEU A 10 51.33 25.38 0.39
C LEU A 10 49.98 25.49 1.11
N ALA A 11 49.96 24.91 2.30
CA ALA A 11 48.90 24.99 3.28
C ALA A 11 48.90 26.36 3.96
N ALA A 12 47.71 26.87 4.29
CA ALA A 12 47.52 27.84 5.34
C ALA A 12 46.17 27.57 6.02
N CYS A 13 46.24 27.15 7.28
CA CYS A 13 45.12 27.06 8.21
C CYS A 13 44.52 28.45 8.45
N ALA A 14 43.19 28.53 8.43
CA ALA A 14 42.45 29.56 9.15
C ALA A 14 41.42 28.87 10.05
N LEU A 15 41.64 29.01 11.35
CA LEU A 15 40.70 28.72 12.43
C LEU A 15 39.69 29.88 12.54
N ALA A 16 38.40 29.55 12.52
CA ALA A 16 37.30 30.35 13.06
C ALA A 16 36.13 29.38 13.36
N THR A 17 36.01 28.87 14.59
CA THR A 17 35.10 29.35 15.66
C THR A 17 33.64 29.44 15.25
N ALA A 18 32.87 28.45 15.72
CA ALA A 18 31.51 28.53 16.24
C ALA A 18 30.51 29.41 15.48
N CYS A 19 29.69 28.77 14.66
CA CYS A 19 28.26 29.10 14.63
C CYS A 19 27.51 27.79 14.86
N ASP A 20 26.95 27.71 16.05
CA ASP A 20 25.89 26.82 16.50
C ASP A 20 24.80 26.83 15.43
N GLY A 21 24.88 25.89 14.48
CA GLY A 21 23.76 25.57 13.61
C GLY A 21 22.75 24.92 14.51
N ALA A 22 21.76 25.71 14.96
CA ALA A 22 20.68 25.26 15.81
C ALA A 22 20.22 23.87 15.36
N PRO A 23 20.03 22.91 16.29
CA PRO A 23 19.36 21.68 15.92
C PRO A 23 18.08 22.10 15.21
N GLU A 24 17.91 21.61 13.98
CA GLU A 24 16.58 21.63 13.36
C GLU A 24 15.62 21.13 14.44
N PRO A 25 14.48 21.81 14.65
CA PRO A 25 13.52 21.27 15.59
C PRO A 25 13.19 19.87 15.09
N GLU A 26 13.69 18.86 15.80
CA GLU A 26 13.06 17.54 15.87
C GLU A 26 11.61 17.87 16.19
N LEU A 27 10.78 17.91 15.16
CA LEU A 27 9.35 18.04 15.28
C LEU A 27 8.80 16.67 15.69
N ASP A 28 9.43 16.05 16.68
CA ASP A 28 9.00 14.87 17.44
C ASP A 28 8.03 15.30 18.55
N ALA A 29 7.15 16.26 18.22
CA ALA A 29 6.11 16.74 19.09
C ALA A 29 4.75 16.42 18.46
N GLU A 30 4.23 15.26 18.85
CA GLU A 30 2.81 15.07 19.13
C GLU A 30 1.82 15.52 18.02
N LEU A 31 2.01 15.01 16.80
CA LEU A 31 0.86 14.57 16.00
C LEU A 31 0.58 13.07 16.27
N SER A 32 0.65 12.69 17.55
CA SER A 32 0.08 11.45 18.11
C SER A 32 -1.42 11.59 18.43
N GLY A 33 -2.08 12.64 17.92
CA GLY A 33 -3.43 13.04 18.35
C GLY A 33 -4.54 12.86 17.30
N THR A 34 -4.23 12.33 16.12
CA THR A 34 -5.25 11.74 15.25
C THR A 34 -4.86 10.29 15.02
N GLU A 35 -5.07 9.47 16.06
CA GLU A 35 -5.52 8.10 15.85
C GLU A 35 -6.64 8.19 14.80
N LEU A 36 -6.35 7.70 13.60
CA LEU A 36 -7.38 7.45 12.60
C LEU A 36 -8.25 6.35 13.17
N ARG A 37 -9.22 6.81 13.96
CA ARG A 37 -10.28 6.10 14.68
C ARG A 37 -9.96 4.63 14.95
N ASP A 38 -9.55 4.39 16.20
CA ASP A 38 -10.25 3.39 17.01
C ASP A 38 -11.74 3.79 17.06
N GLY A 39 -12.49 3.40 16.02
CA GLY A 39 -13.92 3.26 16.16
C GLY A 39 -14.14 2.30 17.32
N ALA A 40 -15.03 2.63 18.25
CA ALA A 40 -15.30 1.88 19.48
C ALA A 40 -15.92 0.49 19.24
N GLY A 41 -15.25 -0.35 18.45
CA GLY A 41 -15.55 -1.71 18.06
C GLY A 41 -14.42 -2.26 17.18
N GLN A 42 -13.47 -2.98 17.80
CA GLN A 42 -12.70 -4.10 17.23
C GLN A 42 -12.05 -3.89 15.83
N GLY A 43 -10.77 -3.50 15.75
CA GLY A 43 -9.91 -3.80 14.58
C GLY A 43 -9.07 -2.67 14.00
N GLY A 44 -7.94 -3.02 13.36
CA GLY A 44 -6.96 -2.14 12.69
C GLY A 44 -7.50 -1.43 11.43
N PRO A 45 -6.65 -0.78 10.60
CA PRO A 45 -7.11 0.01 9.46
C PRO A 45 -7.89 -0.88 8.49
N VAL A 46 -9.22 -0.73 8.51
CA VAL A 46 -10.15 -1.65 7.84
C VAL A 46 -10.05 -1.52 6.32
N PHE A 47 -9.82 -0.30 5.79
CA PHE A 47 -9.87 0.01 4.36
C PHE A 47 -8.71 0.89 3.87
N ASN A 48 -8.97 1.67 2.81
CA ASN A 48 -8.06 2.66 2.28
C ASN A 48 -7.69 3.69 3.35
N THR A 49 -6.42 4.07 3.42
CA THR A 49 -5.97 5.14 4.33
C THR A 49 -5.63 6.42 3.58
N HIS A 50 -6.08 6.54 2.33
CA HIS A 50 -5.88 7.74 1.52
C HIS A 50 -6.88 8.83 1.90
N LEU A 51 -6.36 9.91 2.47
CA LEU A 51 -7.14 10.99 3.05
C LEU A 51 -6.71 12.33 2.45
N VAL A 52 -7.68 13.16 2.09
CA VAL A 52 -7.45 14.56 1.71
C VAL A 52 -8.21 15.41 2.70
N ASN A 53 -7.49 16.21 3.49
CA ASN A 53 -8.07 17.02 4.58
C ASN A 53 -9.04 16.19 5.47
N LEU A 54 -8.56 15.03 5.95
CA LEU A 54 -9.33 14.07 6.78
C LEU A 54 -10.56 13.43 6.12
N THR A 55 -10.77 13.67 4.83
CA THR A 55 -11.84 13.03 4.05
C THR A 55 -11.25 11.85 3.29
N GLU A 56 -11.85 10.68 3.44
CA GLU A 56 -11.49 9.51 2.65
C GLU A 56 -11.81 9.75 1.17
N VAL A 57 -10.83 9.44 0.32
CA VAL A 57 -10.98 9.56 -1.12
C VAL A 57 -11.13 8.14 -1.69
N PRO A 58 -12.27 7.83 -2.34
CA PRO A 58 -12.46 6.53 -3.00
C PRO A 58 -11.53 6.41 -4.21
N SER A 59 -11.71 5.36 -5.03
CA SER A 59 -11.15 5.42 -6.38
C SER A 59 -11.62 6.70 -7.11
N LEU A 60 -10.85 7.14 -8.09
CA LEU A 60 -11.20 8.28 -8.92
C LEU A 60 -11.63 7.82 -10.31
N ASP A 61 -12.73 8.35 -10.83
CA ASP A 61 -13.11 8.20 -12.23
C ASP A 61 -12.20 9.05 -13.12
N THR A 62 -11.44 8.44 -14.03
CA THR A 62 -10.56 9.18 -14.94
C THR A 62 -11.31 9.96 -16.03
N LEU A 63 -12.64 9.76 -16.12
CA LEU A 63 -13.54 10.56 -16.95
C LEU A 63 -14.18 11.73 -16.18
N GLY A 64 -13.91 11.86 -14.89
CA GLY A 64 -14.34 12.97 -14.05
C GLY A 64 -15.75 12.84 -13.45
N ASN A 65 -16.38 11.66 -13.51
CA ASN A 65 -17.63 11.45 -12.78
C ASN A 65 -17.37 11.41 -11.26
N ALA A 66 -18.32 11.91 -10.48
CA ALA A 66 -18.22 11.86 -9.02
C ALA A 66 -18.55 10.46 -8.47
N ILE A 67 -17.74 9.99 -7.52
CA ILE A 67 -17.95 8.79 -6.71
C ILE A 67 -17.98 9.23 -5.25
N ASN A 68 -19.06 8.92 -4.53
CA ASN A 68 -19.22 9.28 -3.12
C ASN A 68 -18.90 10.77 -2.82
N GLY A 69 -19.26 11.65 -3.75
CA GLY A 69 -19.03 13.09 -3.64
C GLY A 69 -17.61 13.56 -4.03
N VAL A 70 -16.73 12.67 -4.50
CA VAL A 70 -15.37 13.00 -4.97
C VAL A 70 -15.26 12.83 -6.48
N SER A 71 -14.72 13.82 -7.19
CA SER A 71 -14.45 13.73 -8.64
C SER A 71 -13.05 14.22 -8.98
N LEU A 72 -12.48 13.66 -10.06
CA LEU A 72 -11.23 14.15 -10.65
C LEU A 72 -11.54 15.23 -11.71
N GLY A 73 -11.20 16.47 -11.41
CA GLY A 73 -11.34 17.60 -12.33
C GLY A 73 -10.29 17.63 -13.44
N GLY A 74 -9.11 17.03 -13.21
CA GLY A 74 -8.05 16.91 -14.19
C GLY A 74 -6.69 16.59 -13.55
N VAL A 75 -5.70 16.30 -14.40
CA VAL A 75 -4.31 16.13 -13.99
C VAL A 75 -3.44 16.98 -14.91
N GLU A 76 -2.50 17.71 -14.36
CA GLU A 76 -1.51 18.50 -15.09
C GLU A 76 -0.11 17.96 -14.80
N VAL A 77 0.70 17.75 -15.83
CA VAL A 77 2.10 17.32 -15.70
C VAL A 77 3.05 18.47 -16.00
N VAL A 78 4.24 18.45 -15.41
CA VAL A 78 5.27 19.45 -15.71
C VAL A 78 6.00 19.05 -16.99
N PHE A 79 5.77 19.77 -18.08
CA PHE A 79 6.42 19.55 -19.37
C PHE A 79 6.99 20.87 -19.91
N ASN A 80 8.28 20.89 -20.29
CA ASN A 80 8.99 22.10 -20.72
C ASN A 80 8.87 23.32 -19.77
N ASN A 81 8.82 23.06 -18.45
CA ASN A 81 8.59 24.05 -17.38
C ASN A 81 7.19 24.69 -17.34
N ASN A 82 6.22 24.15 -18.10
CA ASN A 82 4.82 24.53 -18.01
C ASN A 82 4.01 23.36 -17.42
N LEU A 83 2.87 23.68 -16.83
CA LEU A 83 1.86 22.67 -16.50
C LEU A 83 1.04 22.41 -17.77
N GLU A 84 1.08 21.17 -18.24
CA GLU A 84 0.32 20.73 -19.40
C GLU A 84 -0.77 19.76 -18.96
N PRO A 85 -2.04 20.01 -19.32
CA PRO A 85 -3.14 19.15 -18.91
C PRO A 85 -3.09 17.80 -19.64
N ILE A 86 -3.29 16.72 -18.89
CA ILE A 86 -3.58 15.41 -19.44
C ILE A 86 -4.92 15.46 -20.19
N LEU A 87 -4.93 15.01 -21.43
CA LEU A 87 -6.11 14.97 -22.29
C LEU A 87 -7.18 14.08 -21.65
N PRO A 88 -8.46 14.52 -21.63
CA PRO A 88 -9.55 13.76 -21.03
C PRO A 88 -9.66 12.34 -21.55
N GLY A 89 -9.85 11.37 -20.64
CA GLY A 89 -9.99 9.95 -20.98
C GLY A 89 -8.71 9.25 -21.42
N THR A 90 -7.55 9.90 -21.32
CA THR A 90 -6.25 9.27 -21.63
C THR A 90 -5.48 8.84 -20.38
N LEU A 91 -5.85 9.37 -19.20
CA LEU A 91 -5.25 8.99 -17.93
C LEU A 91 -5.62 7.56 -17.57
N LYS A 92 -4.62 6.75 -17.28
CA LYS A 92 -4.75 5.36 -16.84
C LYS A 92 -3.58 4.97 -15.95
N VAL A 93 -3.76 3.91 -15.16
CA VAL A 93 -2.67 3.30 -14.40
C VAL A 93 -2.50 1.87 -14.89
N GLN A 94 -1.28 1.51 -15.28
CA GLN A 94 -0.94 0.17 -15.73
C GLN A 94 0.29 -0.31 -14.98
N ASN A 95 0.19 -1.47 -14.33
CA ASN A 95 1.27 -2.05 -13.54
C ASN A 95 1.83 -1.06 -12.49
N GLY A 96 0.94 -0.32 -11.84
CA GLY A 96 1.28 0.76 -10.91
C GLY A 96 1.98 2.00 -11.50
N THR A 97 2.08 2.11 -12.83
CA THR A 97 2.62 3.29 -13.51
C THR A 97 1.49 4.14 -14.08
N VAL A 98 1.47 5.44 -13.75
CA VAL A 98 0.53 6.40 -14.37
C VAL A 98 0.98 6.69 -15.80
N GLU A 99 0.02 6.72 -16.72
CA GLU A 99 0.21 7.12 -18.11
C GLU A 99 -0.89 8.11 -18.51
N GLY A 100 -0.55 9.04 -19.39
CA GLY A 100 -1.51 9.98 -19.98
C GLY A 100 -0.98 10.56 -21.28
N VAL A 101 -1.82 11.34 -21.97
CA VAL A 101 -1.44 12.02 -23.21
C VAL A 101 -1.60 13.53 -23.02
N ILE A 102 -0.64 14.32 -23.48
CA ILE A 102 -0.71 15.78 -23.56
C ILE A 102 -0.70 16.27 -25.02
N ASP A 103 -1.13 17.51 -25.26
CA ASP A 103 -0.89 18.20 -26.55
C ASP A 103 0.59 18.60 -26.62
N ASP A 104 1.25 18.38 -27.76
CA ASP A 104 2.66 18.76 -27.94
C ASP A 104 2.86 20.24 -28.34
N GLY A 105 1.77 21.00 -28.47
CA GLY A 105 1.76 22.40 -28.88
C GLY A 105 2.03 22.63 -30.37
N MET A 106 2.26 21.55 -31.14
CA MET A 106 2.50 21.54 -32.58
C MET A 106 1.35 20.85 -33.35
N GLY A 107 0.23 20.58 -32.68
CA GLY A 107 -0.92 19.87 -33.24
C GLY A 107 -0.74 18.34 -33.27
N GLY A 108 0.25 17.82 -32.54
CA GLY A 108 0.43 16.42 -32.23
C GLY A 108 0.04 16.10 -30.79
N SER A 109 0.36 14.88 -30.36
CA SER A 109 0.08 14.40 -29.01
C SER A 109 1.28 13.62 -28.50
N LEU A 110 1.64 13.81 -27.24
CA LEU A 110 2.74 13.11 -26.58
C LEU A 110 2.22 12.26 -25.44
N THR A 111 2.60 10.98 -25.41
CA THR A 111 2.38 10.13 -24.23
C THR A 111 3.45 10.44 -23.19
N VAL A 112 3.00 10.72 -21.96
CA VAL A 112 3.83 10.90 -20.77
C VAL A 112 3.56 9.75 -19.80
N SER A 113 4.57 9.29 -19.08
CA SER A 113 4.41 8.17 -18.15
C SER A 113 5.41 8.17 -17.00
N GLY A 114 5.06 7.46 -15.93
CA GLY A 114 5.95 7.23 -14.79
C GLY A 114 6.49 8.54 -14.21
N PHE A 115 7.81 8.70 -14.19
CA PHE A 115 8.48 9.87 -13.62
C PHE A 115 8.15 11.21 -14.30
N ASP A 116 7.53 11.21 -15.49
CA ASP A 116 6.99 12.44 -16.08
C ASP A 116 5.88 13.08 -15.21
N PHE A 117 5.26 12.29 -14.33
CA PHE A 117 4.25 12.76 -13.37
C PHE A 117 4.85 13.32 -12.07
N LEU A 118 6.18 13.34 -11.90
CA LEU A 118 6.78 13.97 -10.72
C LEU A 118 6.42 15.47 -10.70
N LYS A 119 5.89 15.96 -9.58
CA LYS A 119 5.30 17.30 -9.42
C LYS A 119 4.02 17.56 -10.23
N SER A 120 3.41 16.54 -10.81
CA SER A 120 2.07 16.68 -11.39
C SER A 120 1.07 17.15 -10.34
N VAL A 121 0.08 17.93 -10.78
CA VAL A 121 -1.01 18.45 -9.95
C VAL A 121 -2.30 17.73 -10.34
N TRP A 122 -3.00 17.22 -9.34
CA TRP A 122 -4.25 16.47 -9.48
C TRP A 122 -5.36 17.30 -8.85
N HIS A 123 -6.28 17.77 -9.68
CA HIS A 123 -7.39 18.61 -9.25
C HIS A 123 -8.56 17.73 -8.88
N LEU A 124 -8.95 17.76 -7.60
CA LEU A 124 -10.10 17.05 -7.07
C LEU A 124 -11.21 18.03 -6.71
N ASP A 125 -12.45 17.61 -6.84
CA ASP A 125 -13.59 18.23 -6.15
C ASP A 125 -14.10 17.25 -5.10
N ILE A 126 -14.09 17.66 -3.83
CA ILE A 126 -14.57 16.87 -2.70
C ILE A 126 -15.79 17.59 -2.12
N ASN A 127 -16.98 17.08 -2.44
CA ASN A 127 -18.26 17.62 -2.02
C ASN A 127 -18.43 19.11 -2.35
N GLY A 128 -18.02 19.52 -3.57
CA GLY A 128 -18.06 20.91 -4.04
C GLY A 128 -16.91 21.79 -3.54
N SER A 129 -15.92 21.20 -2.87
CA SER A 129 -14.71 21.89 -2.41
C SER A 129 -13.52 21.49 -3.29
N PRO A 130 -12.96 22.39 -4.11
CA PRO A 130 -11.79 22.08 -4.92
C PRO A 130 -10.57 21.83 -4.02
N ARG A 131 -9.75 20.85 -4.42
CA ARG A 131 -8.51 20.45 -3.76
C ARG A 131 -7.45 20.10 -4.79
N ASP A 132 -6.24 20.57 -4.59
CA ASP A 132 -5.09 20.25 -5.43
C ASP A 132 -4.13 19.32 -4.68
N LEU A 133 -3.86 18.15 -5.26
CA LEU A 133 -2.82 17.25 -4.78
C LEU A 133 -1.60 17.34 -5.68
N GLN A 134 -0.40 17.27 -5.10
CA GLN A 134 0.84 17.19 -5.87
C GLN A 134 1.61 15.92 -5.55
N ILE A 135 2.13 15.26 -6.59
CA ILE A 135 3.12 14.20 -6.42
C ILE A 135 4.45 14.84 -6.02
N SER A 136 4.79 14.72 -4.74
CA SER A 136 6.01 15.30 -4.16
C SER A 136 7.24 14.41 -4.29
N GLU A 137 7.02 13.10 -4.37
CA GLU A 137 8.07 12.09 -4.43
C GLU A 137 7.58 10.87 -5.22
N MET A 138 8.51 10.22 -5.90
CA MET A 138 8.28 8.99 -6.65
C MET A 138 9.51 8.11 -6.53
N GLU A 139 9.30 6.80 -6.41
CA GLU A 139 10.39 5.84 -6.34
C GLU A 139 9.99 4.52 -6.98
N TRP A 140 10.97 3.80 -7.54
CA TRP A 140 10.75 2.41 -7.97
C TRP A 140 10.63 1.50 -6.74
N GLY A 141 9.82 0.45 -6.85
CA GLY A 141 9.62 -0.54 -5.79
C GLY A 141 10.94 -1.09 -5.26
N GLU A 142 11.92 -1.34 -6.15
CA GLU A 142 13.27 -1.80 -5.80
C GLU A 142 14.04 -0.88 -4.84
N PHE A 143 13.80 0.44 -4.89
CA PHE A 143 14.53 1.42 -4.07
C PHE A 143 13.72 1.95 -2.88
N SER A 144 12.40 1.84 -2.95
CA SER A 144 11.45 2.34 -1.93
C SER A 144 11.55 1.70 -0.54
N GLY A 145 12.36 0.64 -0.38
CA GLY A 145 12.40 -0.20 0.82
C GLY A 145 11.23 -1.19 0.92
N LEU A 146 10.28 -1.18 -0.02
CA LEU A 146 9.13 -2.10 -0.06
C LEU A 146 9.39 -3.38 -0.88
N HIS A 147 10.61 -3.55 -1.41
CA HIS A 147 11.06 -4.75 -2.11
C HIS A 147 12.36 -5.27 -1.49
N ALA A 148 12.30 -6.38 -0.76
CA ALA A 148 13.44 -6.94 -0.04
C ALA A 148 13.53 -8.48 -0.15
N PRO A 149 13.52 -9.08 -1.35
CA PRO A 149 13.44 -10.54 -1.53
C PRO A 149 14.69 -11.29 -1.04
N SER A 150 15.81 -10.61 -0.85
CA SER A 150 17.05 -11.22 -0.36
C SER A 150 17.04 -11.52 1.14
N ASP A 151 16.12 -10.91 1.90
CA ASP A 151 15.95 -11.19 3.32
C ASP A 151 14.82 -12.21 3.49
N PRO A 152 15.13 -13.49 3.80
CA PRO A 152 14.12 -14.54 3.96
C PRO A 152 13.24 -14.34 5.20
N THR A 153 13.53 -13.34 6.03
CA THR A 153 12.67 -12.96 7.17
C THR A 153 11.70 -11.84 6.81
N ASN A 154 11.88 -11.22 5.64
CA ASN A 154 11.10 -10.10 5.18
C ASN A 154 10.00 -10.56 4.20
N ILE A 155 8.80 -10.01 4.35
CA ILE A 155 7.63 -10.28 3.51
C ILE A 155 7.37 -9.14 2.49
N LEU A 156 8.25 -8.13 2.45
CA LEU A 156 8.18 -7.01 1.52
C LEU A 156 8.62 -7.48 0.12
N MET A 157 7.63 -7.69 -0.75
CA MET A 157 7.75 -8.31 -2.08
C MET A 157 7.09 -7.45 -3.18
N LEU A 158 6.96 -6.13 -2.98
CA LEU A 158 6.41 -5.22 -3.98
C LEU A 158 7.14 -5.40 -5.32
N SER A 159 6.43 -5.39 -6.45
CA SER A 159 7.10 -5.57 -7.76
C SER A 159 8.18 -4.49 -7.96
N PRO A 160 9.43 -4.85 -8.31
CA PRO A 160 10.55 -3.91 -8.34
C PRO A 160 10.37 -2.81 -9.40
N ASP A 161 9.65 -3.11 -10.47
CA ASP A 161 9.28 -2.25 -11.59
C ASP A 161 7.99 -1.44 -11.35
N ARG A 162 7.38 -1.55 -10.17
CA ARG A 162 6.23 -0.71 -9.80
C ARG A 162 6.72 0.64 -9.30
N LEU A 163 6.00 1.72 -9.60
CA LEU A 163 6.22 3.01 -8.95
C LEU A 163 5.39 3.14 -7.67
N VAL A 164 5.97 3.77 -6.67
CA VAL A 164 5.29 4.30 -5.49
C VAL A 164 5.35 5.82 -5.50
N TYR A 165 4.34 6.44 -4.90
CA TYR A 165 4.10 7.88 -5.00
C TYR A 165 3.88 8.48 -3.61
N SER A 166 4.30 9.72 -3.39
CA SER A 166 3.93 10.49 -2.19
C SER A 166 3.17 11.74 -2.60
N PHE A 167 1.88 11.79 -2.26
CA PHE A 167 1.02 12.93 -2.54
C PHE A 167 0.99 13.91 -1.36
N ARG A 168 0.99 15.21 -1.67
CA ARG A 168 0.76 16.30 -0.72
C ARG A 168 -0.50 17.07 -1.11
N ASP A 169 -1.30 17.43 -0.13
CA ASP A 169 -2.40 18.39 -0.27
C ASP A 169 -1.82 19.82 -0.29
N LEU A 170 -1.94 20.50 -1.44
CA LEU A 170 -1.42 21.86 -1.66
C LEU A 170 -2.28 22.95 -1.00
N ASP A 171 -3.56 22.66 -0.73
CA ASP A 171 -4.49 23.61 -0.12
C ASP A 171 -4.45 23.57 1.40
N SER A 172 -3.81 22.56 1.98
CA SER A 172 -3.63 22.46 3.41
C SER A 172 -2.54 23.44 3.90
N PRO A 173 -2.80 24.25 4.95
CA PRO A 173 -1.82 25.21 5.49
C PRO A 173 -0.61 24.56 6.15
N ARG A 174 -0.70 23.26 6.45
CA ARG A 174 0.41 22.39 6.81
C ARG A 174 0.50 21.42 5.64
N GLU A 175 1.62 21.33 4.93
CA GLU A 175 1.75 20.38 3.82
C GLU A 175 1.44 18.96 4.35
N LEU A 176 0.21 18.49 4.10
CA LEU A 176 -0.28 17.23 4.64
C LEU A 176 -0.11 16.17 3.56
N HIS A 177 0.60 15.11 3.92
CA HIS A 177 0.62 13.91 3.09
C HIS A 177 -0.74 13.23 3.14
N THR A 178 -1.19 12.72 2.00
CA THR A 178 -2.49 12.06 1.91
C THR A 178 -2.50 10.64 2.46
N CYS A 179 -1.33 10.01 2.57
CA CYS A 179 -1.15 8.73 3.26
C CYS A 179 -0.50 8.91 4.65
N PRO A 180 -0.93 8.12 5.65
CA PRO A 180 -0.22 8.00 6.91
C PRO A 180 1.14 7.34 6.71
N ALA A 181 2.06 7.57 7.66
CA ALA A 181 3.34 6.88 7.66
C ALA A 181 3.17 5.39 8.02
N ASP A 182 3.83 4.52 7.26
CA ASP A 182 3.98 3.09 7.54
C ASP A 182 4.98 2.82 8.69
N GLU A 183 5.22 1.55 9.00
CA GLU A 183 6.13 1.13 10.07
C GLU A 183 7.59 1.56 9.87
N PHE A 184 7.97 1.97 8.67
CA PHE A 184 9.31 2.48 8.34
C PHE A 184 9.34 4.01 8.24
N GLY A 185 8.21 4.68 8.48
CA GLY A 185 8.08 6.13 8.40
C GLY A 185 7.76 6.65 7.00
N HIS A 186 7.66 5.78 5.99
CA HIS A 186 7.35 6.19 4.62
C HIS A 186 5.85 6.42 4.42
N ARG A 187 5.49 7.27 3.46
CA ARG A 187 4.09 7.66 3.19
C ARG A 187 3.69 7.30 1.77
N TRP A 188 4.01 6.07 1.40
CA TRP A 188 3.83 5.59 0.04
C TRP A 188 2.36 5.37 -0.30
N THR A 189 1.99 5.84 -1.48
CA THR A 189 0.77 5.51 -2.21
C THR A 189 1.14 4.58 -3.35
N ILE A 190 0.40 3.49 -3.47
CA ILE A 190 0.50 2.54 -4.56
C ILE A 190 -0.73 2.76 -5.43
N LEU A 191 -0.53 3.23 -6.65
CA LEU A 191 -1.64 3.43 -7.59
C LEU A 191 -1.99 2.10 -8.25
N SER A 192 -3.28 1.89 -8.50
CA SER A 192 -3.78 0.75 -9.26
C SER A 192 -4.90 1.19 -10.19
N GLY A 193 -4.88 0.68 -11.41
CA GLY A 193 -5.85 1.02 -12.45
C GLY A 193 -6.98 0.03 -12.52
N ASP A 194 -8.12 0.50 -13.01
CA ASP A 194 -9.28 -0.33 -13.36
C ASP A 194 -9.83 -1.19 -12.21
N VAL A 195 -9.68 -0.70 -10.98
CA VAL A 195 -10.22 -1.30 -9.76
C VAL A 195 -10.84 -0.28 -8.83
N ASP A 196 -11.72 -0.78 -7.97
CA ASP A 196 -12.35 -0.04 -6.90
C ASP A 196 -12.54 -0.96 -5.70
N VAL A 197 -12.76 -0.35 -4.54
CA VAL A 197 -12.97 -1.04 -3.26
C VAL A 197 -14.24 -0.48 -2.66
N ASP A 198 -15.20 -1.34 -2.33
CA ASP A 198 -16.44 -0.91 -1.71
C ASP A 198 -16.31 -0.67 -0.19
N GLU A 199 -17.45 -0.43 0.45
CA GLU A 199 -17.55 -0.16 1.88
C GLU A 199 -17.23 -1.36 2.78
N ASP A 200 -17.24 -2.57 2.20
CA ASP A 200 -16.98 -3.84 2.88
C ASP A 200 -15.51 -4.29 2.70
N GLY A 201 -14.79 -3.59 1.80
CA GLY A 201 -13.38 -3.80 1.52
C GLY A 201 -13.14 -4.74 0.35
N ASP A 202 -14.20 -5.11 -0.36
CA ASP A 202 -14.14 -6.00 -1.50
C ASP A 202 -13.55 -5.28 -2.70
N LEU A 203 -12.48 -5.86 -3.24
CA LEU A 203 -11.83 -5.39 -4.46
C LEU A 203 -12.57 -5.94 -5.68
N TYR A 204 -12.93 -5.08 -6.63
CA TYR A 204 -13.51 -5.48 -7.91
C TYR A 204 -12.99 -4.64 -9.08
N SER A 205 -13.09 -5.18 -10.30
CA SER A 205 -12.64 -4.49 -11.51
C SER A 205 -13.70 -3.52 -12.01
N ILE A 206 -13.27 -2.32 -12.37
CA ILE A 206 -14.10 -1.30 -12.99
C ILE A 206 -13.23 -0.37 -13.84
N ALA A 207 -13.51 -0.33 -15.14
CA ALA A 207 -12.70 0.44 -16.08
C ALA A 207 -12.69 1.96 -15.78
N ASN A 208 -11.61 2.63 -16.17
CA ASN A 208 -11.41 4.07 -16.00
C ASN A 208 -11.40 4.50 -14.53
N ARG A 209 -10.86 3.65 -13.66
CA ARG A 209 -10.60 3.98 -12.25
C ARG A 209 -9.11 4.10 -11.98
N VAL A 210 -8.79 4.99 -11.05
CA VAL A 210 -7.50 5.00 -10.36
C VAL A 210 -7.76 4.88 -8.87
N TYR A 211 -7.30 3.80 -8.28
CA TYR A 211 -7.34 3.57 -6.85
C TYR A 211 -6.01 3.96 -6.20
N PHE A 212 -6.10 4.63 -5.05
CA PHE A 212 -4.95 5.14 -4.30
C PHE A 212 -4.75 4.27 -3.06
N ALA A 213 -3.92 3.24 -3.13
CA ALA A 213 -3.69 2.33 -2.01
C ALA A 213 -2.50 2.80 -1.15
N CYS A 214 -2.74 3.41 0.00
CA CYS A 214 -1.65 3.74 0.93
C CYS A 214 -0.98 2.47 1.48
N SER A 215 0.36 2.43 1.52
CA SER A 215 1.17 1.27 1.93
C SER A 215 0.82 0.72 3.31
N LYS A 216 0.31 1.57 4.21
CA LYS A 216 -0.13 1.20 5.55
C LYS A 216 -1.48 0.45 5.58
N GLY A 217 -2.38 0.73 4.63
CA GLY A 217 -3.73 0.16 4.57
C GLY A 217 -3.73 -1.28 4.03
N ALA A 218 -4.82 -2.03 4.24
CA ALA A 218 -4.88 -3.46 3.87
C ALA A 218 -4.61 -3.70 2.37
N VAL A 219 -5.21 -2.87 1.50
CA VAL A 219 -5.00 -2.94 0.05
C VAL A 219 -3.56 -2.60 -0.34
N GLY A 220 -2.97 -1.58 0.28
CA GLY A 220 -1.57 -1.25 0.03
C GLY A 220 -0.62 -2.36 0.48
N LYS A 221 -0.89 -2.94 1.66
CA LYS A 221 -0.13 -4.08 2.18
C LYS A 221 -0.23 -5.31 1.27
N SER A 222 -1.38 -5.58 0.65
CA SER A 222 -1.49 -6.69 -0.30
C SER A 222 -0.56 -6.50 -1.51
N PHE A 223 -0.41 -5.27 -2.02
CA PHE A 223 0.59 -4.94 -3.04
C PHE A 223 2.01 -5.10 -2.52
N VAL A 224 2.29 -4.60 -1.32
CA VAL A 224 3.61 -4.67 -0.67
C VAL A 224 4.04 -6.12 -0.43
N PHE A 225 3.11 -7.03 -0.12
CA PHE A 225 3.38 -8.47 0.02
C PHE A 225 3.41 -9.21 -1.31
N GLY A 226 3.28 -8.49 -2.42
CA GLY A 226 3.47 -8.99 -3.78
C GLY A 226 2.22 -9.60 -4.45
N TYR A 227 1.05 -9.49 -3.80
CA TYR A 227 -0.26 -9.97 -4.28
C TYR A 227 -1.03 -8.92 -5.09
N GLY A 228 -0.34 -7.99 -5.77
CA GLY A 228 -0.99 -7.00 -6.61
C GLY A 228 -1.59 -7.62 -7.88
N HIS A 229 -2.87 -7.38 -8.16
CA HIS A 229 -3.57 -8.02 -9.28
C HIS A 229 -3.05 -7.59 -10.67
N ASP A 230 -2.46 -6.40 -10.77
CA ASP A 230 -1.95 -5.80 -12.00
C ASP A 230 -0.44 -6.05 -12.16
N ARG A 231 0.06 -7.18 -11.66
CA ARG A 231 1.49 -7.51 -11.76
C ARG A 231 1.81 -8.11 -13.13
N PRO A 232 2.62 -7.44 -13.96
CA PRO A 232 2.84 -7.87 -15.35
C PRO A 232 3.55 -9.23 -15.45
N ASN A 233 4.40 -9.56 -14.49
CA ASN A 233 5.19 -10.79 -14.47
C ASN A 233 4.54 -11.94 -13.69
N ALA A 234 3.33 -11.75 -13.14
CA ALA A 234 2.65 -12.75 -12.33
C ALA A 234 1.12 -12.65 -12.51
N PRO A 235 0.60 -13.00 -13.71
CA PRO A 235 -0.81 -12.83 -14.07
C PRO A 235 -1.78 -13.74 -13.31
N PHE A 236 -1.27 -14.62 -12.45
CA PHE A 236 -2.06 -15.48 -11.56
C PHE A 236 -2.50 -14.78 -10.28
N PHE A 237 -1.86 -13.66 -9.91
CA PHE A 237 -2.42 -12.75 -8.93
C PHE A 237 -3.53 -11.96 -9.64
N ASP A 238 -4.75 -12.46 -9.59
CA ASP A 238 -5.93 -11.75 -10.07
C ASP A 238 -6.63 -11.03 -8.90
N ILE A 239 -7.78 -10.41 -9.17
CA ILE A 239 -8.55 -9.70 -8.15
C ILE A 239 -8.95 -10.63 -6.98
N PRO A 240 -9.54 -11.82 -7.19
CA PRO A 240 -9.82 -12.77 -6.11
C PRO A 240 -8.59 -13.10 -5.25
N THR A 241 -7.43 -13.26 -5.87
CA THR A 241 -6.18 -13.51 -5.16
C THR A 241 -5.75 -12.32 -4.32
N GLN A 242 -5.86 -11.10 -4.86
CA GLN A 242 -5.59 -9.89 -4.10
C GLN A 242 -6.59 -9.68 -2.96
N SER A 243 -7.89 -9.93 -3.17
CA SER A 243 -8.92 -9.88 -2.12
C SER A 243 -8.56 -10.83 -0.98
N THR A 244 -8.12 -12.05 -1.30
CA THR A 244 -7.64 -13.01 -0.29
C THR A 244 -6.51 -12.44 0.55
N ALA A 245 -5.55 -11.75 -0.08
CA ALA A 245 -4.46 -11.10 0.64
C ALA A 245 -4.95 -9.90 1.48
N ILE A 246 -5.97 -9.16 1.03
CA ILE A 246 -6.61 -8.09 1.80
C ILE A 246 -7.28 -8.66 3.06
N ASP A 247 -8.06 -9.73 2.93
CA ASP A 247 -8.74 -10.40 4.04
C ASP A 247 -7.76 -11.03 5.02
N MET A 248 -6.70 -11.63 4.48
CA MET A 248 -5.57 -12.10 5.27
C MET A 248 -4.93 -10.97 6.07
N VAL A 249 -4.68 -9.79 5.48
CA VAL A 249 -4.12 -8.63 6.20
C VAL A 249 -5.07 -8.15 7.29
N ARG A 250 -6.37 -8.08 6.99
CA ARG A 250 -7.42 -7.67 7.95
C ARG A 250 -7.68 -8.73 9.01
N ALA A 251 -7.25 -9.98 8.79
CA ALA A 251 -7.73 -11.14 9.52
C ALA A 251 -9.27 -11.23 9.47
N ALA A 252 -9.88 -11.05 8.31
CA ALA A 252 -11.34 -11.08 8.11
C ALA A 252 -11.88 -12.51 8.17
N TYR A 253 -11.69 -13.21 9.29
CA TYR A 253 -12.02 -14.64 9.40
C TYR A 253 -13.51 -14.94 9.21
N CYS A 254 -14.38 -13.98 9.52
CA CYS A 254 -15.82 -14.19 9.62
C CYS A 254 -16.63 -13.67 8.45
N ASP A 255 -15.97 -13.11 7.42
CA ASP A 255 -16.66 -12.52 6.27
C ASP A 255 -17.75 -11.51 6.72
N ASP A 256 -17.44 -10.76 7.79
CA ASP A 256 -18.33 -9.79 8.44
C ASP A 256 -17.80 -8.37 8.34
N ASP A 257 -16.88 -8.14 7.39
CA ASP A 257 -16.19 -6.89 7.09
C ASP A 257 -15.36 -6.33 8.26
N ARG A 258 -15.26 -7.07 9.36
CA ARG A 258 -14.46 -6.69 10.52
C ARG A 258 -13.02 -7.13 10.36
N SER A 259 -12.12 -6.24 10.75
CA SER A 259 -10.73 -6.60 10.95
C SER A 259 -10.55 -7.24 12.32
N TRP A 260 -10.05 -8.48 12.37
CA TRP A 260 -9.73 -9.16 13.63
C TRP A 260 -8.26 -9.04 14.02
N THR A 261 -7.58 -8.00 13.53
CA THR A 261 -6.18 -7.67 13.86
C THR A 261 -6.06 -6.25 14.40
N ILE A 262 -4.94 -5.90 15.01
CA ILE A 262 -4.58 -4.52 15.38
C ILE A 262 -3.43 -3.99 14.53
N THR A 263 -3.26 -2.66 14.50
CA THR A 263 -2.12 -2.02 13.86
C THR A 263 -0.81 -2.46 14.53
N GLY A 264 0.19 -2.82 13.72
CA GLY A 264 1.51 -3.23 14.20
C GLY A 264 1.63 -4.71 14.56
N GLU A 265 0.54 -5.49 14.48
CA GLU A 265 0.61 -6.95 14.62
C GLU A 265 1.49 -7.51 13.49
N MET A 266 2.53 -8.26 13.86
CA MET A 266 3.41 -8.91 12.90
C MET A 266 2.76 -10.17 12.38
N ILE A 267 2.83 -10.36 11.06
CA ILE A 267 2.39 -11.58 10.39
C ILE A 267 3.55 -12.18 9.60
N LYS A 268 3.59 -13.50 9.51
CA LYS A 268 4.40 -14.22 8.54
C LYS A 268 3.48 -14.90 7.56
N ILE A 269 3.90 -14.91 6.31
CA ILE A 269 3.10 -15.39 5.19
C ILE A 269 3.87 -16.51 4.50
N ALA A 270 3.15 -17.52 4.05
CA ALA A 270 3.59 -18.41 2.99
C ALA A 270 2.45 -18.56 1.98
N ASP A 271 2.77 -18.88 0.74
CA ASP A 271 1.75 -19.20 -0.27
C ASP A 271 2.12 -20.41 -1.12
N ARG A 272 1.11 -20.90 -1.83
CA ARG A 272 1.21 -22.12 -2.63
C ARG A 272 2.17 -21.99 -3.80
N ASP A 273 2.39 -20.77 -4.27
CA ASP A 273 3.21 -20.48 -5.43
C ASP A 273 4.67 -20.19 -5.05
N GLY A 274 4.99 -20.23 -3.75
CA GLY A 274 6.32 -19.98 -3.20
C GLY A 274 6.74 -18.51 -3.32
N HIS A 275 5.80 -17.58 -3.44
CA HIS A 275 6.11 -16.17 -3.51
C HIS A 275 6.57 -15.64 -2.15
N ASN A 276 5.84 -16.03 -1.10
CA ASN A 276 6.24 -15.96 0.29
C ASN A 276 6.46 -17.39 0.82
N GLU A 277 7.49 -17.57 1.64
CA GLU A 277 7.78 -18.85 2.29
C GLU A 277 7.96 -18.65 3.79
N HIS A 278 7.41 -19.57 4.58
CA HIS A 278 7.82 -19.70 5.98
C HIS A 278 9.27 -20.19 5.99
N GLY A 279 10.22 -19.33 6.38
CA GLY A 279 11.65 -19.68 6.36
C GLY A 279 11.97 -21.07 6.94
N ALA A 280 12.99 -21.74 6.39
CA ALA A 280 13.26 -23.19 6.47
C ALA A 280 13.46 -23.85 7.86
N ASN A 281 13.29 -23.15 8.99
CA ASN A 281 13.62 -23.63 10.33
C ASN A 281 12.52 -23.37 11.37
N ILE A 282 11.29 -23.74 11.08
CA ILE A 282 10.19 -23.53 12.03
C ILE A 282 9.53 -24.86 12.36
N GLN A 283 10.24 -25.71 13.14
CA GLN A 283 9.60 -26.82 13.86
C GLN A 283 8.72 -26.24 14.97
N GLY A 284 7.43 -26.60 14.99
CA GLY A 284 6.55 -26.43 16.15
C GLY A 284 5.80 -25.10 16.28
N PHE A 285 5.44 -24.43 15.18
CA PHE A 285 4.51 -23.29 15.24
C PHE A 285 3.22 -23.64 14.48
N GLU A 286 2.08 -23.54 15.15
CA GLU A 286 0.75 -23.72 14.56
C GLU A 286 0.44 -22.53 13.64
N SER A 287 0.04 -22.78 12.39
CA SER A 287 -0.46 -21.76 11.46
C SER A 287 -1.62 -21.03 12.11
N GLU A 288 -1.61 -19.70 12.04
CA GLU A 288 -2.72 -18.85 12.49
C GLU A 288 -3.99 -19.26 11.74
N ALA A 289 -3.94 -19.13 10.41
CA ALA A 289 -5.03 -19.45 9.51
C ALA A 289 -4.51 -19.83 8.12
N LEU A 290 -5.32 -20.62 7.42
CA LEU A 290 -5.19 -20.90 6.00
C LEU A 290 -6.35 -20.26 5.25
N TRP A 291 -6.04 -19.56 4.16
CA TRP A 291 -6.99 -18.81 3.36
C TRP A 291 -7.13 -19.44 1.97
N GLU A 292 -8.35 -19.64 1.49
CA GLU A 292 -8.61 -20.02 0.09
C GLU A 292 -8.73 -18.77 -0.79
N VAL A 293 -8.59 -18.94 -2.11
CA VAL A 293 -8.82 -17.85 -3.05
C VAL A 293 -10.27 -17.37 -2.93
N GLY A 294 -10.44 -16.06 -2.71
CA GLY A 294 -11.73 -15.42 -2.47
C GLY A 294 -11.97 -15.02 -1.02
N GLY A 295 -10.97 -15.10 -0.13
CA GLY A 295 -11.01 -14.42 1.17
C GLY A 295 -11.46 -15.25 2.36
N ARG A 296 -12.11 -16.40 2.14
CA ARG A 296 -12.58 -17.25 3.26
C ARG A 296 -11.41 -18.02 3.89
N PRO A 297 -11.33 -18.10 5.24
CA PRO A 297 -10.41 -19.02 5.87
C PRO A 297 -10.91 -20.47 5.74
N VAL A 298 -10.04 -21.36 5.26
CA VAL A 298 -10.28 -22.80 5.24
C VAL A 298 -10.20 -23.39 6.64
N CYS A 299 -9.28 -22.89 7.46
CA CYS A 299 -9.09 -23.29 8.85
C CYS A 299 -8.39 -22.19 9.67
N VAL A 300 -8.58 -22.21 11.00
CA VAL A 300 -7.98 -21.24 11.94
C VAL A 300 -7.57 -21.95 13.23
N ASN A 301 -6.28 -21.95 13.62
CA ASN A 301 -5.85 -22.45 14.93
C ASN A 301 -5.78 -21.35 15.99
N GLN A 302 -5.37 -20.16 15.59
CA GLN A 302 -5.20 -19.03 16.47
C GLN A 302 -5.65 -17.78 15.76
N ILE A 303 -6.45 -16.97 16.43
CA ILE A 303 -6.89 -15.68 15.95
C ILE A 303 -5.97 -14.59 16.48
N ARG A 304 -5.74 -13.56 15.65
CA ARG A 304 -4.90 -12.41 16.02
C ARG A 304 -5.45 -11.69 17.25
N LYS A 305 -4.55 -10.97 17.91
CA LYS A 305 -4.92 -10.10 19.03
C LYS A 305 -5.86 -9.01 18.52
N ASN A 306 -6.99 -8.83 19.19
CA ASN A 306 -7.77 -7.60 19.08
C ASN A 306 -7.54 -6.72 20.31
N ASP A 307 -8.17 -5.55 20.37
CA ASP A 307 -8.01 -4.60 21.50
C ASP A 307 -8.37 -5.20 22.87
N ASN A 308 -9.06 -6.35 22.91
CA ASN A 308 -9.43 -7.07 24.12
C ASN A 308 -8.46 -8.21 24.51
N GLY A 309 -7.35 -8.39 23.78
CA GLY A 309 -6.36 -9.46 24.00
C GLY A 309 -6.42 -10.57 22.94
N LEU A 310 -5.63 -11.64 23.15
CA LEU A 310 -5.69 -12.82 22.30
C LEU A 310 -7.05 -13.48 22.51
N LEU A 311 -7.79 -13.69 21.43
CA LEU A 311 -8.98 -14.53 21.47
C LEU A 311 -8.54 -16.00 21.26
N ALA A 312 -9.19 -16.94 21.94
CA ALA A 312 -8.91 -18.36 21.78
C ALA A 312 -9.78 -18.95 20.66
N ALA A 313 -9.21 -19.82 19.82
CA ALA A 313 -9.99 -20.66 18.93
C ALA A 313 -10.78 -21.73 19.72
N PRO A 314 -11.92 -22.23 19.21
CA PRO A 314 -12.50 -21.95 17.90
C PRO A 314 -13.18 -20.58 17.81
N LEU A 315 -12.96 -19.87 16.69
CA LEU A 315 -13.68 -18.64 16.38
C LEU A 315 -15.12 -18.99 15.99
N ASN A 316 -16.08 -18.39 16.68
CA ASN A 316 -17.50 -18.51 16.32
C ASN A 316 -17.95 -17.19 15.70
N CYS A 317 -18.15 -17.19 14.39
CA CYS A 317 -18.56 -16.02 13.63
C CYS A 317 -20.02 -15.60 13.87
N GLY A 318 -20.79 -16.37 14.64
CA GLY A 318 -22.10 -15.97 15.17
C GLY A 318 -23.18 -15.68 14.14
N SER A 319 -22.90 -15.86 12.84
CA SER A 319 -23.81 -15.59 11.75
C SER A 319 -24.88 -16.68 11.62
N LEU A 320 -26.11 -16.28 11.33
CA LEU A 320 -27.21 -17.19 11.01
C LEU A 320 -27.06 -17.87 9.63
N THR A 321 -26.14 -17.38 8.78
CA THR A 321 -25.96 -17.85 7.40
C THR A 321 -24.80 -18.83 7.22
N ASP A 322 -23.84 -18.87 8.15
CA ASP A 322 -22.78 -19.90 8.17
C ASP A 322 -22.82 -20.65 9.50
N PRO A 323 -23.62 -21.73 9.59
CA PRO A 323 -23.86 -22.43 10.84
C PRO A 323 -22.66 -23.28 11.29
N ASP A 324 -21.68 -23.49 10.41
CA ASP A 324 -20.56 -24.39 10.67
C ASP A 324 -19.35 -23.58 11.15
N PRO A 325 -18.82 -23.85 12.36
CA PRO A 325 -17.62 -23.18 12.84
C PRO A 325 -16.45 -23.49 11.92
N ILE A 326 -15.62 -22.49 11.64
CA ILE A 326 -14.37 -22.65 10.88
C ILE A 326 -13.54 -23.73 11.59
N PRO A 327 -13.12 -24.80 10.90
CA PRO A 327 -12.40 -25.89 11.53
C PRO A 327 -11.03 -25.40 12.02
N LEU A 328 -10.51 -26.03 13.08
CA LEU A 328 -9.11 -25.88 13.45
C LEU A 328 -8.24 -26.44 12.33
N CYS A 329 -7.11 -25.80 12.04
CA CYS A 329 -6.15 -26.38 11.13
C CYS A 329 -5.60 -27.66 11.78
N GLY A 330 -5.78 -28.80 11.09
CA GLY A 330 -5.23 -30.08 11.55
C GLY A 330 -3.72 -30.03 11.82
N ASP A 331 -3.19 -31.09 12.42
CA ASP A 331 -1.76 -31.22 12.73
C ASP A 331 -0.90 -30.96 11.47
N GLU A 332 -0.05 -29.93 11.52
CA GLU A 332 0.80 -29.51 10.39
C GLU A 332 1.84 -30.54 9.97
N SER A 333 1.98 -31.65 10.71
CA SER A 333 2.78 -32.80 10.29
C SER A 333 2.20 -33.53 9.08
N LEU A 334 0.95 -33.25 8.71
CA LEU A 334 0.36 -33.66 7.44
C LEU A 334 0.79 -32.72 6.32
N ASP A 335 0.95 -33.26 5.12
CA ASP A 335 1.21 -32.46 3.91
C ASP A 335 0.05 -31.47 3.71
N LEU A 336 0.25 -30.22 4.16
CA LEU A 336 -0.75 -29.15 4.15
C LEU A 336 -1.26 -28.90 2.72
N PHE A 337 -0.39 -29.03 1.73
CA PHE A 337 -0.77 -28.90 0.31
C PHE A 337 -1.64 -30.05 -0.16
N ALA A 338 -1.38 -31.28 0.31
CA ALA A 338 -2.22 -32.43 -0.02
C ALA A 338 -3.58 -32.37 0.70
N THR A 339 -3.61 -31.81 1.91
CA THR A 339 -4.80 -31.76 2.79
C THR A 339 -5.74 -30.61 2.40
N TYR A 340 -5.18 -29.47 2.03
CA TYR A 340 -5.92 -28.26 1.66
C TYR A 340 -5.57 -27.84 0.25
N GLN A 341 -6.10 -28.56 -0.74
CA GLN A 341 -5.82 -28.30 -2.16
C GLN A 341 -6.28 -26.90 -2.60
N ASP A 342 -7.30 -26.37 -1.92
CA ASP A 342 -7.87 -25.04 -2.15
C ASP A 342 -7.17 -23.94 -1.33
N GLY A 343 -6.28 -24.33 -0.40
CA GLY A 343 -5.46 -23.40 0.38
C GLY A 343 -4.50 -22.62 -0.51
N TYR A 344 -4.47 -21.30 -0.33
CA TYR A 344 -3.66 -20.39 -1.11
C TYR A 344 -2.61 -19.65 -0.28
N ILE A 345 -3.02 -19.10 0.87
CA ILE A 345 -2.17 -18.29 1.76
C ILE A 345 -2.19 -18.88 3.18
N TRP A 346 -1.02 -19.10 3.76
CA TRP A 346 -0.81 -19.52 5.14
C TRP A 346 -0.28 -18.35 5.94
N THR A 347 -0.88 -18.12 7.10
CA THR A 347 -0.47 -17.05 8.02
C THR A 347 0.02 -17.59 9.35
N ARG A 348 0.92 -16.83 9.98
CA ARG A 348 1.39 -17.08 11.36
C ARG A 348 1.59 -15.76 12.09
N THR A 349 1.11 -15.67 13.32
CA THR A 349 1.57 -14.65 14.28
C THR A 349 2.79 -15.16 15.03
N PRO A 350 3.92 -14.44 15.07
CA PRO A 350 5.03 -14.79 15.94
C PRO A 350 4.55 -14.86 17.40
N ALA A 351 4.97 -15.87 18.16
CA ALA A 351 4.72 -15.88 19.60
C ALA A 351 5.34 -14.60 20.22
N TYR A 352 4.54 -13.86 20.99
CA TYR A 352 5.05 -12.77 21.82
C TYR A 352 6.10 -13.35 22.77
N GLN A 353 7.37 -12.99 22.57
CA GLN A 353 8.47 -13.40 23.44
C GLN A 353 8.52 -12.59 24.74
#